data_AF-A0A8S3JF73-F1
#
_entry.id   AF-A0A8S3JF73-F1
#
_cell.length_a   1.000
_cell.length_b   1.000
_cell.length_c   1.000
_cell.angle_alpha   90.00
_cell.angle_beta   90.00
_cell.angle_gamma   90.00
#
_symmetry.space_group_name_H-M   'P 1'
#
loop_
_entity.id
_entity.type
_entity.pdbx_description
1 polymer ?
#
loop_
_entity_poly.entity_id
_entity_poly.type
_entity_poly.pdbx_seq_one_letter_code
_entity_poly.pdbx_strand_id
1 'polypeptide(L)'
;MGAQYSSLNELKSNQYLSQFVSEEIISVNDPFWNQFLSFRLQSPFTTAHSKLIDESCSIFLQQFEANNPKTNNYGTLIEVFIRLATAVRDECDEYDINIIYLKIKIK
;
A
#
# COMPACT_ATOMS: atom_id res chain seq x y z
N MET A 1 -16.26 -1.02 12.68
CA MET A 1 -15.02 -0.35 12.25
C MET A 1 -14.90 -0.45 10.73
N GLY A 2 -15.90 0.08 10.02
CA GLY A 2 -16.08 -0.11 8.58
C GLY A 2 -15.76 1.16 7.80
N ALA A 3 -15.44 0.98 6.52
CA ALA A 3 -15.24 2.01 5.50
C ALA A 3 -13.92 2.80 5.57
N GLN A 4 -12.79 2.15 5.25
CA GLN A 4 -11.56 2.82 4.77
C GLN A 4 -11.75 3.33 3.32
N TYR A 5 -12.75 4.19 3.12
CA TYR A 5 -12.86 4.99 1.90
C TYR A 5 -12.41 6.39 2.27
N SER A 6 -11.15 6.73 1.97
CA SER A 6 -10.75 8.13 2.09
C SER A 6 -11.38 8.89 0.93
N SER A 7 -12.28 9.81 1.26
CA SER A 7 -12.76 10.78 0.29
C SER A 7 -11.55 11.52 -0.29
N LEU A 8 -11.57 11.85 -1.58
CA LEU A 8 -10.46 12.57 -2.22
C LEU A 8 -10.14 13.91 -1.51
N ASN A 9 -11.10 14.48 -0.80
CA ASN A 9 -10.90 15.66 0.04
C ASN A 9 -10.07 15.40 1.30
N GLU A 10 -10.07 14.18 1.81
CA GLU A 10 -9.31 13.77 3.01
C GLU A 10 -7.89 13.34 2.68
N LEU A 11 -7.54 13.27 1.38
CA LEU A 11 -6.21 12.88 0.92
C LEU A 11 -5.14 13.84 1.44
N LYS A 12 -5.43 15.15 1.46
CA LYS A 12 -4.53 16.21 1.97
C LYS A 12 -4.19 16.07 3.46
N SER A 13 -5.08 15.47 4.25
CA SER A 13 -4.91 15.28 5.70
C SER A 13 -4.55 13.84 6.07
N ASN A 14 -4.19 13.01 5.09
CA ASN A 14 -3.89 11.62 5.35
C ASN A 14 -2.57 11.48 6.12
N GLN A 15 -2.67 11.07 7.38
CA GLN A 15 -1.53 10.87 8.28
C GLN A 15 -0.58 9.80 7.77
N TYR A 16 -1.07 8.77 7.08
CA TYR A 16 -0.23 7.70 6.52
C TYR A 16 0.60 8.19 5.33
N LEU A 17 0.04 9.05 4.47
CA LEU A 17 0.80 9.69 3.40
C LEU A 17 1.84 10.65 3.96
N SER A 18 1.45 11.46 4.95
CA SER A 18 2.37 12.37 5.63
C SER A 18 3.53 11.64 6.31
N GLN A 19 3.26 10.50 6.94
CA GLN A 19 4.29 9.68 7.60
C GLN A 19 5.20 9.01 6.56
N PHE A 20 4.66 8.53 5.44
CA PHE A 20 5.43 7.93 4.36
C PHE A 20 6.46 8.90 3.75
N VAL A 21 6.07 10.17 3.54
CA VAL A 21 6.93 11.21 2.97
C VAL A 21 7.73 12.00 4.02
N SER A 22 7.64 11.59 5.29
CA SER A 22 8.36 12.24 6.38
C SER A 22 9.87 11.97 6.32
N GLU A 23 10.61 12.61 7.23
CA GLU A 23 12.04 12.37 7.42
C GLU A 23 12.35 11.11 8.24
N GLU A 24 11.31 10.40 8.70
CA GLU A 24 11.47 9.17 9.46
C GLU A 24 11.66 7.96 8.54
N ILE A 25 12.59 7.08 8.91
CA ILE A 25 12.82 5.80 8.24
C ILE A 25 11.77 4.81 8.75
N ILE A 26 10.98 4.27 7.83
CA ILE A 26 10.01 3.23 8.14
C ILE A 26 10.67 1.87 7.95
N SER A 27 10.63 1.01 8.97
CA SER A 27 11.20 -0.33 8.87
C SER A 27 10.33 -1.27 8.02
N VAL A 28 10.93 -2.24 7.33
CA VAL A 28 10.22 -3.29 6.56
C VAL A 28 9.19 -4.06 7.42
N ASN A 29 9.46 -4.18 8.73
CA ASN A 29 8.60 -4.92 9.66
C ASN A 29 7.59 -4.04 10.40
N ASP A 30 7.51 -2.76 10.07
CA ASP A 30 6.64 -1.82 10.78
C ASP A 30 5.15 -2.11 10.53
N PRO A 31 4.31 -2.16 11.57
CA PRO A 31 2.84 -2.28 11.44
C PRO A 31 2.21 -1.21 10.54
N PHE A 32 2.88 -0.06 10.37
CA PHE A 32 2.53 1.00 9.43
C PHE A 32 2.11 0.46 8.07
N TRP A 33 2.87 -0.48 7.50
CA TRP A 33 2.63 -0.98 6.14
C TRP A 33 1.27 -1.66 6.00
N ASN A 34 0.78 -2.33 7.04
CA ASN A 34 -0.54 -2.95 7.01
C ASN A 34 -1.63 -1.89 6.87
N GLN A 35 -1.49 -0.76 7.58
CA GLN A 35 -2.45 0.33 7.54
C GLN A 35 -2.33 1.12 6.23
N PHE A 36 -1.10 1.39 5.80
CA PHE A 36 -0.79 2.10 4.55
C PHE A 36 -1.31 1.33 3.32
N LEU A 37 -1.09 0.02 3.24
CA LEU A 37 -1.50 -0.82 2.11
C LEU A 37 -2.98 -1.19 2.13
N SER A 38 -3.66 -1.04 3.28
CA SER A 38 -5.12 -1.19 3.36
C SER A 38 -5.87 0.01 2.78
N PHE A 39 -5.16 1.11 2.47
CA PHE A 39 -5.74 2.27 1.83
C PHE A 39 -6.36 1.93 0.47
N ARG A 40 -7.62 2.35 0.28
CA ARG A 40 -8.36 2.19 -0.98
C ARG A 40 -8.78 3.57 -1.48
N LEU A 41 -8.19 4.01 -2.59
CA LEU A 41 -8.71 5.14 -3.35
C LEU A 41 -9.89 4.67 -4.20
N GLN A 42 -10.96 5.46 -4.23
CA GLN A 42 -11.91 5.33 -5.31
C GLN A 42 -11.21 5.68 -6.62
N SER A 43 -11.37 4.83 -7.63
CA SER A 43 -10.87 5.12 -8.98
C SER A 43 -11.39 6.50 -9.40
N PRO A 44 -10.53 7.42 -9.87
CA PRO A 44 -11.01 8.72 -10.33
C PRO A 44 -11.88 8.50 -11.58
N PHE A 45 -13.21 8.62 -11.42
CA PHE A 45 -14.16 8.45 -12.52
C PHE A 45 -14.34 9.72 -13.37
N THR A 46 -13.75 10.85 -12.96
CA THR A 46 -13.88 12.14 -13.65
C THR A 46 -12.57 12.92 -13.68
N THR A 47 -12.41 13.78 -14.68
CA THR A 47 -11.26 14.70 -14.81
C THR A 47 -11.16 15.68 -13.63
N ALA A 48 -12.28 16.03 -13.00
CA ALA A 48 -12.30 16.84 -11.78
C ALA A 48 -11.65 16.09 -10.59
N HIS A 49 -11.91 14.79 -10.45
CA HIS A 49 -11.26 13.97 -9.43
C HIS A 49 -9.75 13.82 -9.67
N SER A 50 -9.31 13.67 -10.92
CA SER A 50 -7.87 13.66 -11.25
C SER A 50 -7.16 14.94 -10.84
N LYS A 51 -7.76 16.11 -11.10
CA LYS A 51 -7.19 17.40 -10.67
C LYS A 51 -7.13 17.53 -9.15
N LEU A 52 -8.17 17.11 -8.44
CA LEU A 52 -8.19 17.11 -6.98
C LEU A 52 -7.10 16.21 -6.38
N ILE A 53 -6.83 15.06 -6.98
CA ILE A 53 -5.71 14.19 -6.57
C ILE A 53 -4.38 14.91 -6.76
N ASP A 54 -4.16 15.51 -7.93
CA ASP A 54 -2.90 16.17 -8.26
C ASP A 54 -2.62 17.34 -7.30
N GLU A 55 -3.63 18.19 -7.06
CA GLU A 55 -3.56 19.28 -6.08
C GLU A 55 -3.35 18.78 -4.64
N SER A 56 -3.90 17.63 -4.30
CA SER A 56 -3.77 17.04 -2.95
C SER A 56 -2.44 16.35 -2.72
N CYS A 57 -1.88 15.76 -3.78
CA CYS A 57 -0.61 15.05 -3.73
C CYS A 57 0.59 15.98 -3.91
N SER A 58 0.43 17.18 -4.50
CA SER A 58 1.54 18.10 -4.80
C SER A 58 2.47 18.34 -3.62
N ILE A 59 1.94 18.59 -2.42
CA ILE A 59 2.73 18.82 -1.21
C ILE A 59 3.48 17.55 -0.78
N PHE A 60 2.80 16.39 -0.81
CA PHE A 60 3.43 15.12 -0.47
C PHE A 60 4.53 14.74 -1.46
N LEU A 61 4.36 15.04 -2.76
CA LEU A 61 5.37 14.78 -3.78
C LEU A 61 6.62 15.64 -3.57
N GLN A 62 6.47 16.91 -3.21
CA GLN A 62 7.60 17.77 -2.86
C GLN A 62 8.35 17.26 -1.63
N GLN A 63 7.63 16.85 -0.58
CA GLN A 63 8.23 16.26 0.62
C GLN A 63 8.92 14.93 0.31
N PHE A 64 8.30 14.10 -0.52
CA PHE A 64 8.86 12.84 -0.95
C PHE A 64 10.16 13.03 -1.73
N GLU A 65 10.21 13.97 -2.67
CA GLU A 65 11.43 14.28 -3.42
C GLU A 65 12.58 14.72 -2.52
N ALA A 66 12.29 15.52 -1.48
CA ALA A 66 13.29 16.01 -0.54
C ALA A 66 13.78 14.93 0.45
N ASN A 67 12.86 14.07 0.92
CA ASN A 67 13.11 13.18 2.06
C ASN A 67 13.45 11.75 1.66
N ASN A 68 12.84 11.22 0.59
CA ASN A 68 13.02 9.83 0.17
C ASN A 68 14.47 9.44 -0.14
N PRO A 69 15.35 10.30 -0.71
CA PRO A 69 16.76 9.96 -0.88
C PRO A 69 17.51 9.68 0.44
N LYS A 70 17.01 10.20 1.57
CA LYS A 70 17.58 10.01 2.91
C LYS A 70 16.92 8.87 3.66
N THR A 71 15.59 8.76 3.57
CA THR A 71 14.82 7.75 4.33
C THR A 71 14.75 6.39 3.64
N ASN A 72 14.85 6.37 2.31
CA ASN A 72 14.66 5.19 1.47
C ASN A 72 13.31 4.47 1.68
N ASN A 73 12.28 5.21 2.13
CA ASN A 73 10.96 4.64 2.39
C ASN A 73 10.33 4.01 1.14
N TYR A 74 10.65 4.51 -0.06
CA TYR A 74 10.23 3.88 -1.32
C TYR A 74 10.89 2.52 -1.56
N GLY A 75 12.18 2.38 -1.26
CA GLY A 75 12.88 1.10 -1.35
C GLY A 75 12.29 0.09 -0.39
N THR A 76 12.02 0.51 0.84
CA THR A 76 11.33 -0.31 1.85
C THR A 76 9.93 -0.72 1.39
N LEU A 77 9.16 0.18 0.78
CA LEU A 77 7.85 -0.14 0.23
C LEU A 77 7.94 -1.23 -0.85
N ILE A 78 8.92 -1.15 -1.75
CA ILE A 78 9.15 -2.20 -2.77
C ILE A 78 9.46 -3.54 -2.10
N GLU A 79 10.34 -3.56 -1.09
CA GLU A 79 10.70 -4.77 -0.36
C GLU A 79 9.48 -5.40 0.34
N VAL A 80 8.68 -4.59 1.03
CA VAL A 80 7.43 -5.03 1.67
C VAL A 80 6.46 -5.58 0.63
N PHE A 81 6.32 -4.90 -0.51
CA PHE A 81 5.45 -5.35 -1.59
C PHE A 81 5.89 -6.70 -2.15
N ILE A 82 7.20 -6.89 -2.42
CA ILE A 82 7.74 -8.17 -2.89
C ILE A 82 7.50 -9.26 -1.84
N ARG A 83 7.72 -8.98 -0.55
CA ARG A 83 7.47 -9.93 0.54
C ARG A 83 6.00 -10.35 0.61
N LEU A 84 5.07 -9.40 0.48
CA LEU A 84 3.64 -9.70 0.48
C LEU A 84 3.21 -10.47 -0.77
N ALA A 85 3.71 -10.10 -1.95
CA ALA A 85 3.40 -10.79 -3.20
C ALA A 85 3.95 -12.23 -3.20
N THR A 86 5.14 -12.45 -2.64
CA THR A 86 5.73 -13.79 -2.49
C THR A 86 4.95 -14.62 -1.46
N ALA A 87 4.59 -14.06 -0.31
CA ALA A 87 3.76 -14.75 0.67
C ALA A 87 2.41 -15.20 0.08
N VAL A 88 1.72 -14.33 -0.65
CA VAL A 88 0.44 -14.67 -1.32
C VAL A 88 0.62 -15.74 -2.39
N ARG A 89 1.71 -15.69 -3.16
CA ARG A 89 2.03 -16.73 -4.15
C ARG A 89 2.26 -18.08 -3.47
N ASP A 90 3.08 -18.10 -2.42
CA ASP A 90 3.44 -19.33 -1.72
C ASP A 90 2.23 -19.94 -1.00
N GLU A 91 1.32 -19.11 -0.44
CA GLU A 91 0.02 -19.55 0.05
C GLU A 91 -0.80 -20.22 -1.08
N CYS A 92 -0.88 -19.59 -2.27
CA CYS A 92 -1.58 -20.14 -3.43
C CYS A 92 -1.02 -21.51 -3.86
N ASP A 93 0.29 -21.68 -3.87
CA ASP A 93 0.95 -22.95 -4.23
C ASP A 93 0.63 -24.06 -3.21
N GLU A 94 0.52 -23.72 -1.92
CA GLU A 94 0.15 -24.67 -0.86
C GLU A 94 -1.34 -25.09 -0.93
N TYR A 95 -2.24 -24.19 -1.35
CA TYR A 95 -3.65 -24.52 -1.59
C TYR A 95 -3.82 -25.49 -2.78
N ASP A 96 -3.04 -25.34 -3.85
CA ASP A 96 -3.08 -26.26 -4.99
C ASP A 96 -2.61 -27.67 -4.62
N ILE A 97 -1.55 -27.77 -3.81
CA ILE A 97 -1.07 -29.05 -3.26
C ILE A 97 -2.16 -29.70 -2.40
N ASN A 98 -2.80 -28.97 -1.49
CA ASN A 98 -3.84 -29.51 -0.63
C ASN A 98 -5.09 -29.97 -1.40
N ILE A 99 -5.49 -29.27 -2.47
CA ILE A 99 -6.59 -29.71 -3.36
C ILE A 99 -6.21 -31.01 -4.10
N ILE A 100 -4.96 -31.14 -4.56
CA ILE A 100 -4.48 -32.37 -5.20
C ILE A 100 -4.49 -33.54 -4.20
N TYR A 101 -3.98 -33.33 -2.98
CA TYR A 101 -3.99 -34.36 -1.93
C TYR A 101 -5.41 -34.78 -1.53
N LEU A 102 -6.34 -33.84 -1.40
CA LEU A 102 -7.74 -34.14 -1.10
C LEU A 102 -8.42 -34.92 -2.25
N LYS A 103 -8.13 -34.60 -3.51
CA LYS A 103 -8.66 -35.35 -4.67
C LYS A 103 -8.10 -36.77 -4.77
N ILE A 104 -6.84 -36.98 -4.38
CA ILE A 104 -6.22 -38.33 -4.38
C ILE A 104 -6.81 -39.20 -3.25
N LYS A 105 -7.16 -38.62 -2.10
CA LYS A 105 -7.67 -39.36 -0.93
C LYS A 105 -9.16 -39.76 -1.01
N ILE A 106 -9.89 -39.20 -1.97
CA ILE A 106 -11.34 -39.47 -2.22
C ILE A 106 -11.54 -40.55 -3.30
N LYS A 107 -10.47 -41.13 -3.84
CA LYS A 107 -10.50 -42.24 -4.81
C LYS A 107 -9.98 -43.53 -4.20
#